data_AF-V4AI38-F1
#
_entry.id   AF-V4AI38-F1
#
_cell.length_a   1.000
_cell.length_b   1.000
_cell.length_c   1.000
_cell.angle_alpha   90.00
_cell.angle_beta   90.00
_cell.angle_gamma   90.00
#
_symmetry.space_group_name_H-M   'P 1'
#
loop_
_entity.id
_entity.type
_entity.pdbx_description
1 polymer ?
#
loop_
_entity_poly.entity_id
_entity_poly.type
_entity_poly.pdbx_seq_one_letter_code
_entity_poly.pdbx_strand_id
1 'polypeptide(L)' 'MAEERFVSSFDSKLSLNSEAYVPCKICMDNEVQVTFIPCRHLVTCEECSNLVTECPICRKHIRERMKIYLS' A
#
# COMPACT_ATOMS: atom_id res chain seq x y z
N MET A 1 -6.93 -27.95 9.64
CA MET A 1 -7.06 -26.68 10.40
C MET A 1 -6.27 -25.66 9.61
N ALA A 2 -6.95 -24.98 8.68
CA ALA A 2 -6.32 -24.17 7.65
C ALA A 2 -6.13 -22.74 8.16
N GLU A 3 -4.90 -22.27 8.22
CA GLU A 3 -4.58 -20.85 8.39
C GLU A 3 -4.68 -20.19 7.02
N GLU A 4 -5.87 -19.70 6.68
CA GLU A 4 -6.08 -18.87 5.49
C GLU A 4 -5.47 -17.49 5.72
N ARG A 5 -4.14 -17.41 5.59
CA ARG A 5 -3.43 -16.15 5.43
C ARG A 5 -3.85 -15.53 4.11
N PHE A 6 -4.54 -14.39 4.22
CA PHE A 6 -5.06 -13.55 3.15
C PHE A 6 -3.94 -13.09 2.19
N VAL A 7 -3.56 -13.94 1.23
CA VAL A 7 -2.71 -13.56 0.09
C VAL A 7 -3.63 -13.23 -1.08
N SER A 8 -4.26 -12.05 -1.04
CA SER A 8 -4.97 -11.54 -2.22
C SER A 8 -4.05 -10.59 -2.99
N SER A 9 -3.46 -11.13 -4.07
CA SER A 9 -2.97 -10.37 -5.24
C SER A 9 -1.64 -9.58 -5.12
N PHE A 10 -0.72 -9.98 -4.25
CA PHE A 10 0.60 -9.34 -4.04
C PHE A 10 1.77 -10.29 -4.38
N ASP A 11 2.00 -10.57 -5.66
CA ASP A 11 3.23 -11.30 -6.04
C ASP A 11 3.88 -10.72 -7.28
N SER A 12 5.02 -10.06 -7.07
CA SER A 12 6.12 -10.15 -8.01
C SER A 12 7.45 -9.84 -7.31
N LYS A 13 8.08 -10.90 -6.80
CA LYS A 13 9.52 -11.11 -6.63
C LYS A 13 10.25 -10.17 -5.66
N LEU A 14 10.25 -10.57 -4.39
CA LEU A 14 11.22 -10.12 -3.39
C LEU A 14 12.62 -10.61 -3.79
N SER A 15 13.43 -9.75 -4.41
CA SER A 15 14.84 -10.04 -4.70
C SER A 15 15.65 -10.05 -3.41
N LEU A 16 16.38 -11.15 -3.19
CA LEU A 16 17.17 -11.42 -2.01
C LEU A 16 18.29 -10.37 -1.79
N ASN A 17 18.33 -9.85 -0.55
CA ASN A 17 19.36 -9.05 0.13
C ASN A 17 19.53 -7.55 -0.20
N SER A 18 18.67 -6.72 0.42
CA SER A 18 18.93 -5.44 1.14
C SER A 18 17.55 -4.83 1.44
N GLU A 19 17.13 -4.71 2.72
CA GLU A 19 15.87 -4.08 3.21
C GLU A 19 14.75 -3.98 2.16
N ALA A 20 14.02 -5.08 1.93
CA ALA A 20 13.05 -5.11 0.83
C ALA A 20 11.79 -4.32 1.19
N TYR A 21 11.67 -3.10 0.67
CA TYR A 21 10.51 -2.23 0.84
C TYR A 21 9.51 -2.37 -0.32
N VAL A 22 8.24 -2.04 -0.06
CA VAL A 22 7.19 -2.07 -1.08
C VAL A 22 7.07 -0.68 -1.73
N PRO A 23 7.31 -0.51 -3.04
CA PRO A 23 7.28 0.80 -3.68
C PRO A 23 5.85 1.31 -3.89
N CYS A 24 5.68 2.62 -3.78
CA CYS A 24 4.45 3.34 -4.06
C CYS A 24 3.96 3.05 -5.49
N LYS A 25 2.69 2.70 -5.64
CA LYS A 25 2.10 2.36 -6.94
C LYS A 25 1.82 3.56 -7.86
N ILE A 26 2.13 4.78 -7.40
CA ILE A 26 1.96 6.02 -8.18
C ILE A 26 3.33 6.50 -8.68
N CYS A 27 4.26 6.84 -7.78
CA CYS A 27 5.58 7.34 -8.18
C CYS A 27 6.60 6.22 -8.47
N MET A 28 6.40 5.01 -7.92
CA MET A 28 7.36 3.90 -7.97
C MET A 28 8.75 4.23 -7.39
N ASP A 29 8.86 5.30 -6.61
CA ASP A 29 10.11 5.84 -6.08
C ASP A 29 10.17 5.72 -4.55
N ASN A 30 9.15 6.23 -3.87
CA ASN A 30 9.03 6.19 -2.41
C ASN A 30 8.34 4.91 -1.92
N GLU A 31 8.64 4.49 -0.68
CA GLU A 31 7.97 3.37 -0.01
C GLU A 31 6.47 3.65 0.27
N VAL A 32 5.63 2.61 0.23
CA VAL A 32 4.25 2.71 0.69
C VAL A 32 4.17 2.98 2.18
N GLN A 33 3.44 4.03 2.56
CA GLN A 33 3.33 4.45 3.96
C GLN A 33 1.91 4.83 4.35
N VAL A 34 0.97 4.90 3.41
CA VAL A 34 -0.39 5.39 3.68
C VAL A 34 -1.44 4.34 3.34
N THR A 35 -2.29 4.05 4.32
CA THR A 35 -3.51 3.24 4.16
C THR A 35 -4.73 4.15 4.01
N PHE A 36 -5.61 3.83 3.07
CA PHE A 36 -6.86 4.57 2.85
C PHE A 36 -8.06 3.97 3.58
N ILE A 37 -8.87 4.79 4.23
CA ILE A 37 -10.13 4.37 4.89
C ILE A 37 -11.34 4.81 4.05
N PRO A 38 -12.35 3.95 3.85
CA PRO A 38 -12.60 2.66 4.53
C PRO A 38 -12.04 1.42 3.81
N CYS A 39 -11.35 1.56 2.68
CA CYS A 39 -11.00 0.42 1.83
C CYS A 39 -9.82 -0.42 2.33
N ARG A 40 -8.96 0.15 3.18
CA ARG A 40 -7.77 -0.46 3.79
C ARG A 40 -6.68 -0.90 2.81
N HIS A 41 -6.61 -0.28 1.63
CA HIS A 41 -5.48 -0.50 0.71
C HIS A 41 -4.29 0.39 1.10
N LEU A 42 -3.12 -0.24 1.24
CA LEU A 42 -1.82 0.38 1.47
C LEU A 42 -1.03 0.36 0.15
N VAL A 43 -1.05 1.48 -0.58
CA VAL A 43 -0.53 1.50 -1.97
C VAL A 43 0.20 2.78 -2.35
N THR A 44 0.20 3.80 -1.50
CA THR A 44 0.87 5.08 -1.78
C THR A 44 1.88 5.43 -0.71
N CYS A 45 2.93 6.15 -1.12
CA CYS A 45 3.73 6.95 -0.19
C CYS A 45 2.90 8.12 0.36
N GLU A 46 3.48 8.86 1.30
CA GLU A 46 2.86 10.04 1.90
C GLU A 46 2.53 11.13 0.87
N GLU A 47 3.48 11.48 0.00
CA GLU A 47 3.31 12.54 -1.00
C GLU A 47 2.20 12.22 -1.99
N CYS A 48 2.24 11.04 -2.61
CA CYS A 48 1.24 10.63 -3.60
C CYS A 48 -0.16 10.43 -2.99
N SER A 49 -0.25 10.18 -1.68
CA SER A 49 -1.54 10.03 -1.00
C SER A 49 -2.38 11.33 -1.04
N ASN A 50 -1.72 12.49 -1.11
CA ASN A 50 -2.38 13.81 -1.14
C ASN A 50 -2.91 14.18 -2.53
N LEU A 51 -2.43 13.50 -3.59
CA LEU A 51 -2.80 13.77 -4.98
C LEU A 51 -4.07 13.02 -5.42
N VAL A 52 -4.61 12.15 -4.56
CA VAL A 52 -5.74 11.28 -4.90
C VAL A 52 -6.90 11.47 -3.92
N THR A 53 -8.13 11.46 -4.45
CA THR A 53 -9.38 11.48 -3.67
C THR A 53 -10.08 10.13 -3.61
N GLU A 54 -9.65 9.18 -4.45
CA GLU A 54 -10.14 7.80 -4.49
C GLU A 54 -8.96 6.84 -4.45
N CYS A 55 -9.19 5.64 -3.87
CA CYS A 55 -8.17 4.61 -3.82
C CYS A 55 -7.82 4.12 -5.23
N PRO A 56 -6.53 4.11 -5.64
CA PRO A 56 -6.11 3.65 -6.97
C PRO A 56 -6.45 2.19 -7.29
N ILE A 57 -6.64 1.35 -6.26
CA ILE A 57 -6.93 -0.08 -6.42
C ILE A 57 -8.42 -0.35 -6.60
N CYS A 58 -9.24 0.21 -5.72
CA CYS A 58 -10.66 -0.15 -5.63
C CYS A 58 -11.63 0.99 -5.93
N ARG A 59 -11.11 2.18 -6.26
CA ARG A 59 -11.86 3.40 -6.60
C ARG A 59 -12.85 3.89 -5.53
N LYS A 60 -12.74 3.38 -4.29
CA LYS A 60 -13.52 3.90 -3.17
C LYS A 60 -12.99 5.28 -2.77
N HIS A 61 -13.91 6.21 -2.50
CA HIS A 61 -13.59 7.53 -1.97
C HIS A 61 -12.80 7.44 -0.66
N ILE A 62 -11.73 8.22 -0.56
CA ILE A 62 -10.84 8.25 0.60
C ILE A 62 -11.43 9.22 1.63
N ARG A 63 -11.86 8.67 2.77
CA ARG A 63 -12.37 9.47 3.89
C ARG A 63 -11.25 9.90 4.83
N GLU A 64 -10.28 9.01 5.03
CA GLU A 64 -9.15 9.24 5.93
C GLU A 64 -7.89 8.55 5.39
N ARG A 65 -6.74 9.14 5.70
CA ARG A 65 -5.39 8.66 5.34
C ARG A 65 -4.64 8.40 6.63
N MET A 66 -4.22 7.15 6.84
CA MET A 66 -3.43 6.78 8.01
C MET A 66 -2.01 6.43 7.60
N LYS A 67 -1.03 7.11 8.19
CA LYS A 67 0.39 6.79 8.03
C LYS A 67 0.74 5.57 8.88
N ILE A 68 1.48 4.63 8.31
CA ILE A 68 2.00 3.46 9.00
C ILE A 68 3.52 3.57 9.18
N TYR A 69 4.03 2.96 10.23
CA TYR A 69 5.45 2.83 10.50
C TYR A 69 5.77 1.34 10.54
N LEU A 70 6.49 0.85 9.53
CA LEU A 70 6.98 -0.52 9.48
C LEU A 70 8.23 -0.60 10.38
N SER A 71 8.31 -1.64 11.22
CA SER A 71 9.40 -1.89 12.17
C SER A 71 10.18 -3.14 11.80
#